data_AF-A0A914VDS1-F1
#
_entry.id   AF-A0A914VDS1-F1
#
_cell.length_a   1.000
_cell.length_b   1.000
_cell.length_c   1.000
_cell.angle_alpha   90.00
_cell.angle_beta   90.00
_cell.angle_gamma   90.00
#
_symmetry.space_group_name_H-M   'P 1'
#
loop_
_entity.id
_entity.type
_entity.pdbx_description
1 polymer ?
#
loop_
_entity_poly.entity_id
_entity_poly.type
_entity_poly.pdbx_seq_one_letter_code
_entity_poly.pdbx_strand_id
1 'polypeptide(L)'
;MGAKRGPGAMLPYFASGRVVTGFGRGGKQLGCPTANLEDATVSDLPVDFDCGVYYGFASVDGGPLNGMVMSIGWNPQFKNTRKSMEVHILRSFDDDFYGSFLKIVITGFVRPMTSFSSLDELVKAIDEDIRIAREKLTTDDLNKYAAHEFFNTPIPSGSQPPQHHDVNGKL
;
A
#
# COMPACT_ATOMS: atom_id res chain seq x y z
N MET A 1 -6.69 -31.55 -8.96
CA MET A 1 -7.32 -30.21 -9.00
C MET A 1 -7.52 -29.74 -7.56
N GLY A 2 -6.64 -28.87 -7.07
CA GLY A 2 -6.81 -28.29 -5.73
C GLY A 2 -7.87 -27.19 -5.78
N ALA A 3 -8.77 -27.15 -4.80
CA ALA A 3 -9.75 -26.08 -4.69
C ALA A 3 -9.03 -24.72 -4.72
N LYS A 4 -9.44 -23.81 -5.61
CA LYS A 4 -8.98 -22.43 -5.57
C LYS A 4 -9.36 -21.87 -4.21
N ARG A 5 -8.37 -21.53 -3.39
CA ARG A 5 -8.63 -20.87 -2.11
C ARG A 5 -9.23 -19.49 -2.43
N GLY A 6 -10.22 -19.06 -1.63
CA GLY A 6 -10.86 -17.77 -1.83
C GLY A 6 -9.90 -16.59 -1.55
N PRO A 7 -10.26 -15.38 -2.01
CA PRO A 7 -9.47 -14.19 -1.74
C PRO A 7 -9.26 -14.02 -0.24
N GLY A 8 -8.00 -13.85 0.16
CA GLY A 8 -7.61 -13.70 1.56
C GLY A 8 -7.06 -14.96 2.23
N ALA A 9 -6.92 -16.08 1.52
CA ALA A 9 -6.39 -17.32 2.08
C ALA A 9 -4.91 -17.26 2.52
N MET A 10 -4.21 -16.18 2.19
CA MET A 10 -2.83 -15.92 2.58
C MET A 10 -2.71 -14.76 3.59
N LEU A 11 -3.83 -14.37 4.21
CA LEU A 11 -3.87 -13.30 5.20
C LEU A 11 -3.76 -13.85 6.64
N PRO A 12 -3.08 -13.13 7.56
CA PRO A 12 -2.40 -11.87 7.33
C PRO A 12 -1.11 -12.04 6.52
N TYR A 13 -0.83 -11.09 5.61
CA TYR A 13 0.39 -11.08 4.80
C TYR A 13 1.24 -9.86 5.13
N PHE A 14 2.52 -10.07 5.42
CA PHE A 14 3.46 -9.01 5.76
C PHE A 14 4.39 -8.74 4.59
N ALA A 15 4.65 -7.47 4.32
CA ALA A 15 5.60 -7.06 3.30
C ALA A 15 6.28 -5.76 3.70
N SER A 16 7.49 -5.55 3.21
CA SER A 16 8.23 -4.32 3.40
C SER A 16 9.11 -3.99 2.21
N GLY A 17 9.38 -2.71 2.04
CA GLY A 17 10.22 -2.22 0.95
C GLY A 17 10.19 -0.71 0.83
N ARG A 18 10.99 -0.19 -0.10
CA ARG A 18 11.04 1.25 -0.35
C ARG A 18 9.82 1.74 -1.09
N VAL A 19 9.42 2.96 -0.75
CA VAL A 19 8.45 3.74 -1.53
C VAL A 19 9.15 4.32 -2.75
N VAL A 20 8.68 3.96 -3.94
CA VAL A 20 9.19 4.44 -5.21
C VAL A 20 8.18 5.35 -5.90
N THR A 21 8.67 6.15 -6.84
CA THR A 21 7.80 6.95 -7.70
C THR A 21 6.99 6.04 -8.62
N GLY A 22 5.67 6.18 -8.57
CA GLY A 22 4.79 5.57 -9.55
C GLY A 22 4.68 6.41 -10.82
N PHE A 23 3.72 6.08 -11.67
CA PHE A 23 3.47 6.78 -12.94
C PHE A 23 2.57 8.01 -12.81
N GLY A 24 2.39 8.54 -11.61
CA GLY A 24 1.68 9.81 -11.38
C GLY A 24 0.24 9.83 -11.90
N ARG A 25 -0.52 8.75 -11.75
CA ARG A 25 -1.91 8.61 -12.27
C ARG A 25 -2.96 9.47 -11.55
N GLY A 26 -2.56 10.58 -10.94
CA GLY A 26 -3.50 11.55 -10.35
C GLY A 26 -4.04 11.19 -8.97
N GLY A 27 -3.53 10.18 -8.27
CA GLY A 27 -4.02 9.83 -6.91
C GLY A 27 -4.08 11.02 -5.95
N LYS A 28 -3.07 11.91 -5.99
CA LYS A 28 -3.08 13.19 -5.26
C LYS A 28 -4.24 14.11 -5.64
N GLN A 29 -4.56 14.21 -6.93
CA GLN A 29 -5.68 15.01 -7.44
C GLN A 29 -7.04 14.42 -7.06
N LEU A 30 -7.10 13.10 -6.81
CA LEU A 30 -8.29 12.39 -6.35
C LEU A 30 -8.43 12.34 -4.83
N GLY A 31 -7.53 12.98 -4.07
CA GLY A 31 -7.52 12.91 -2.61
C GLY A 31 -7.06 11.57 -2.03
N CYS A 32 -6.56 10.65 -2.87
CA CYS A 32 -6.10 9.32 -2.50
C CYS A 32 -4.67 9.08 -3.03
N PRO A 33 -3.64 9.76 -2.48
CA PRO A 33 -2.25 9.53 -2.86
C PRO A 33 -1.83 8.09 -2.54
N THR A 34 -1.23 7.40 -3.50
CA THR A 34 -0.72 6.04 -3.33
C THR A 34 0.81 5.99 -3.35
N ALA A 35 1.39 5.33 -2.35
CA ALA A 35 2.79 4.95 -2.30
C ALA A 35 2.98 3.63 -3.05
N ASN A 36 3.90 3.60 -4.02
CA ASN A 36 4.21 2.38 -4.77
C ASN A 36 5.35 1.64 -4.06
N LEU A 37 5.22 0.34 -3.84
CA LEU A 37 6.32 -0.49 -3.34
C LEU A 37 7.26 -0.89 -4.48
N GLU A 38 8.55 -0.99 -4.17
CA GLU A 38 9.58 -1.38 -5.13
C GLU A 38 9.40 -2.81 -5.69
N ASP A 39 9.91 -3.02 -6.91
CA ASP A 39 9.78 -4.29 -7.64
C ASP A 39 10.27 -5.51 -6.86
N ALA A 40 11.29 -5.36 -6.00
CA ALA A 40 11.81 -6.45 -5.17
C ALA A 40 10.74 -6.98 -4.23
N THR A 41 10.07 -6.09 -3.48
CA THR A 41 8.96 -6.44 -2.59
C THR A 41 7.79 -7.06 -3.35
N VAL A 42 7.46 -6.53 -4.52
CA VAL A 42 6.34 -7.07 -5.32
C VAL A 42 6.66 -8.45 -5.91
N SER A 43 7.93 -8.74 -6.18
CA SER A 43 8.39 -10.04 -6.69
C SER A 43 8.33 -11.14 -5.64
N ASP A 44 8.37 -10.79 -4.35
CA ASP A 44 8.19 -11.72 -3.23
C ASP A 44 6.72 -12.05 -2.94
N LEU A 45 5.79 -11.36 -3.59
CA LEU A 45 4.36 -11.66 -3.48
C LEU A 45 4.08 -13.04 -4.10
N PRO A 46 3.37 -13.95 -3.41
CA PRO A 46 3.00 -15.24 -3.97
C PRO A 46 2.32 -15.08 -5.34
N VAL A 47 2.69 -15.96 -6.28
CA VAL A 47 2.17 -15.91 -7.65
C VAL A 47 0.64 -15.99 -7.66
N ASP A 48 0.07 -16.82 -6.78
CA ASP A 48 -1.35 -17.03 -6.56
C ASP A 48 -2.00 -16.05 -5.57
N PHE A 49 -1.28 -15.00 -5.13
CA PHE A 49 -1.90 -13.92 -4.37
C PHE A 49 -2.87 -13.15 -5.26
N ASP A 50 -4.16 -13.10 -4.91
CA ASP A 50 -5.17 -12.51 -5.78
C ASP A 50 -4.92 -11.01 -6.05
N CYS A 51 -5.34 -10.56 -7.24
CA CYS A 51 -5.40 -9.13 -7.52
C CYS A 51 -6.69 -8.55 -6.96
N GLY A 52 -6.62 -7.35 -6.38
CA GLY A 52 -7.76 -6.66 -5.82
C GLY A 52 -7.38 -5.52 -4.89
N VAL A 53 -8.38 -5.03 -4.18
CA VAL A 53 -8.23 -4.03 -3.13
C VAL A 53 -8.27 -4.73 -1.78
N TYR A 54 -7.34 -4.35 -0.92
CA TYR A 54 -7.13 -4.91 0.41
C TYR A 54 -7.07 -3.78 1.43
N TYR A 55 -7.19 -4.16 2.70
CA TYR A 55 -6.96 -3.26 3.82
C TYR A 55 -6.01 -3.89 4.84
N GLY A 56 -5.45 -3.04 5.69
CA GLY A 56 -4.64 -3.46 6.81
C GLY A 56 -3.92 -2.28 7.44
N PHE A 57 -2.66 -2.47 7.83
CA PHE A 57 -1.90 -1.43 8.51
C PHE A 57 -0.55 -1.18 7.84
N ALA A 58 -0.07 0.06 7.95
CA ALA A 58 1.19 0.53 7.40
C ALA A 58 1.95 1.42 8.39
N SER A 59 3.28 1.29 8.39
CA SER A 59 4.21 2.15 9.11
C SER A 59 5.30 2.62 8.15
N VAL A 60 5.58 3.93 8.19
CA VAL A 60 6.62 4.59 7.39
C VAL A 60 7.81 4.87 8.31
N ASP A 61 9.01 4.41 7.93
CA ASP A 61 10.26 4.62 8.66
C ASP A 61 10.20 4.28 10.16
N GLY A 62 9.40 3.27 10.52
CA GLY A 62 9.22 2.83 11.90
C GLY A 62 8.38 3.79 12.76
N GLY A 63 7.72 4.75 12.12
CA GLY A 63 6.75 5.64 12.74
C GLY A 63 5.45 4.92 13.15
N PRO A 64 4.44 5.68 13.62
CA PRO A 64 3.18 5.13 14.08
C PRO A 64 2.53 4.20 13.04
N LEU A 65 1.90 3.14 13.53
CA LEU A 65 1.11 2.25 12.69
C LEU A 65 -0.24 2.91 12.38
N ASN A 66 -0.62 2.94 11.11
CA ASN A 66 -1.87 3.56 10.65
C ASN A 66 -2.64 2.59 9.77
N GLY A 67 -3.96 2.74 9.70
CA GLY A 67 -4.78 2.03 8.73
C GLY A 67 -4.36 2.35 7.29
N MET A 68 -4.55 1.40 6.38
CA MET A 68 -4.30 1.58 4.96
C MET A 68 -5.32 0.83 4.10
N VAL A 69 -5.49 1.31 2.87
CA VAL A 69 -5.99 0.51 1.75
C VAL A 69 -4.87 0.28 0.76
N MET A 70 -4.90 -0.83 0.04
CA MET A 70 -3.88 -1.17 -0.94
C MET A 70 -4.51 -1.82 -2.16
N SER A 71 -4.05 -1.45 -3.35
CA SER A 71 -4.35 -2.19 -4.58
C SER A 71 -3.19 -3.12 -4.95
N ILE A 72 -3.53 -4.34 -5.37
CA ILE A 72 -2.63 -5.29 -6.01
C ILE A 72 -3.18 -5.56 -7.41
N GLY A 73 -2.45 -5.16 -8.44
CA GLY A 73 -2.88 -5.28 -9.83
C GLY A 73 -1.74 -5.70 -10.75
N TRP A 74 -2.06 -6.03 -12.00
CA TRP A 74 -1.03 -6.25 -13.02
C TRP A 74 -0.51 -4.91 -13.55
N ASN A 75 0.82 -4.79 -13.68
CA ASN A 75 1.45 -3.58 -14.19
C ASN A 75 1.54 -3.63 -15.73
N PRO A 76 0.82 -2.74 -16.46
CA PRO A 76 0.83 -2.71 -17.92
C PRO A 76 2.21 -2.41 -18.52
N GLN A 77 3.08 -1.70 -17.79
CA GLN A 77 4.42 -1.33 -18.27
C GLN A 77 5.33 -2.56 -18.43
N PHE A 78 5.08 -3.60 -17.62
CA PHE A 78 5.77 -4.89 -17.73
C PHE A 78 4.95 -5.90 -18.55
N LYS A 79 4.15 -5.44 -19.51
CA LYS A 79 3.28 -6.30 -20.34
C LYS A 79 2.38 -7.21 -19.49
N ASN A 80 1.94 -6.74 -18.31
CA ASN A 80 1.17 -7.51 -17.33
C ASN A 80 1.84 -8.82 -16.88
N THR A 81 3.18 -8.89 -16.90
CA THR A 81 3.94 -10.03 -16.39
C THR A 81 4.36 -9.88 -14.92
N ARG A 82 4.20 -8.67 -14.37
CA ARG A 82 4.50 -8.34 -12.97
C ARG A 82 3.31 -7.66 -12.34
N LYS A 83 3.07 -7.94 -11.06
CA LYS A 83 2.09 -7.20 -10.27
C LYS A 83 2.65 -5.82 -9.86
N SER A 84 1.81 -4.98 -9.29
CA SER A 84 2.15 -3.78 -8.54
C SER A 84 1.46 -3.84 -7.18
N MET A 85 2.03 -3.15 -6.18
CA MET A 85 1.42 -2.94 -4.87
C MET A 85 1.41 -1.43 -4.59
N GLU A 86 0.22 -0.86 -4.48
CA GLU A 86 0.03 0.58 -4.28
C GLU A 86 -0.76 0.84 -2.99
N VAL A 87 -0.15 1.50 -2.02
CA VAL A 87 -0.68 1.69 -0.66
C VAL A 87 -1.14 3.12 -0.46
N HIS A 88 -2.39 3.32 -0.06
CA HIS A 88 -2.89 4.59 0.47
C HIS A 88 -3.04 4.47 1.99
N ILE A 89 -2.23 5.22 2.73
CA ILE A 89 -2.27 5.24 4.19
C ILE A 89 -3.35 6.23 4.63
N LEU A 90 -4.22 5.80 5.55
CA LEU A 90 -5.40 6.55 6.03
C LEU A 90 -5.03 7.65 7.04
N ARG A 91 -4.05 8.48 6.68
CA ARG A 91 -3.65 9.68 7.41
C ARG A 91 -3.13 10.73 6.43
N SER A 92 -3.10 11.97 6.89
CA SER A 92 -2.40 13.04 6.18
C SER A 92 -0.90 13.01 6.44
N PHE A 93 -0.13 13.39 5.43
CA PHE A 93 1.29 13.69 5.49
C PHE A 93 1.49 15.11 4.95
N ASP A 94 2.43 15.85 5.56
CA ASP A 94 2.76 17.20 5.12
C ASP A 94 3.63 17.17 3.86
N ASP A 95 4.52 16.18 3.76
CA ASP A 95 5.45 15.97 2.66
C ASP A 95 5.32 14.56 2.04
N ASP A 96 5.85 14.42 0.83
CA ASP A 96 6.05 13.10 0.23
C ASP A 96 7.13 12.33 0.98
N PHE A 97 6.98 11.00 1.01
CA PHE A 97 7.92 10.09 1.68
C PHE A 97 8.55 9.09 0.69
N TYR A 98 8.93 9.58 -0.50
CA TYR A 98 9.67 8.75 -1.46
C TYR A 98 11.03 8.34 -0.89
N GLY A 99 11.44 7.09 -1.13
CA GLY A 99 12.66 6.51 -0.59
C GLY A 99 12.53 6.02 0.84
N SER A 100 11.50 6.42 1.59
CA SER A 100 11.21 5.88 2.91
C SER A 100 10.90 4.39 2.85
N PHE A 101 11.19 3.70 3.94
CA PHE A 101 10.94 2.28 4.09
C PHE A 101 9.53 2.07 4.65
N LEU A 102 8.68 1.42 3.86
CA LEU A 102 7.32 1.08 4.24
C LEU A 102 7.27 -0.36 4.76
N LYS A 103 6.62 -0.55 5.90
CA LYS A 103 6.22 -1.87 6.40
C LYS A 103 4.71 -1.95 6.39
N ILE A 104 4.16 -3.04 5.89
CA ILE A 104 2.72 -3.28 5.84
C ILE A 104 2.34 -4.66 6.37
N VAL A 105 1.11 -4.74 6.87
CA VAL A 105 0.38 -5.99 7.07
C VAL A 105 -0.96 -5.88 6.38
N ILE A 106 -1.26 -6.83 5.49
CA ILE A 106 -2.55 -6.99 4.83
C ILE A 106 -3.40 -7.90 5.71
N THR A 107 -4.57 -7.45 6.13
CA THR A 107 -5.42 -8.17 7.10
C THR A 107 -6.77 -8.56 6.54
N GLY A 108 -7.20 -7.97 5.42
CA GLY A 108 -8.43 -8.39 4.76
C GLY A 108 -8.54 -7.92 3.32
N PHE A 109 -9.53 -8.48 2.63
CA PHE A 109 -9.87 -8.19 1.24
C PHE A 109 -11.13 -7.31 1.19
N VAL A 110 -11.12 -6.30 0.32
CA VAL A 110 -12.25 -5.40 0.07
C VAL A 110 -13.03 -5.88 -1.15
N ARG A 111 -12.38 -5.93 -2.32
CA ARG A 111 -13.02 -6.29 -3.59
C ARG A 111 -12.02 -6.68 -4.68
N PRO A 112 -12.47 -7.38 -5.75
CA PRO A 112 -11.65 -7.63 -6.93
C PRO A 112 -11.24 -6.35 -7.65
N MET A 113 -10.24 -6.46 -8.53
CA MET A 113 -9.91 -5.39 -9.48
C MET A 113 -11.08 -5.13 -10.42
N THR A 114 -11.41 -3.84 -10.59
CA THR A 114 -12.52 -3.38 -11.43
C THR A 114 -12.00 -2.27 -12.34
N SER A 115 -12.37 -2.33 -13.62
CA SER A 115 -12.19 -1.21 -14.56
C SER A 115 -13.38 -0.25 -14.43
N PHE A 116 -13.11 1.05 -14.37
CA PHE A 116 -14.14 2.08 -14.30
C PHE A 116 -14.25 2.81 -15.62
N SER A 117 -15.48 3.20 -15.99
CA SER A 117 -15.76 3.87 -17.25
C SER A 117 -15.62 5.40 -17.16
N SER A 118 -15.56 5.93 -15.94
CA SER A 118 -15.38 7.35 -15.65
C SER A 118 -14.54 7.59 -14.41
N LEU A 119 -14.03 8.82 -14.27
CA LEU A 119 -13.31 9.26 -13.07
C LEU A 119 -14.20 9.25 -11.83
N ASP A 120 -15.47 9.65 -11.97
CA ASP A 120 -16.43 9.70 -10.86
C ASP A 120 -16.72 8.30 -10.29
N GLU A 121 -16.82 7.29 -11.16
CA GLU A 121 -16.98 5.90 -10.73
C GLU A 121 -15.74 5.41 -9.97
N LEU A 122 -14.54 5.76 -10.45
CA LEU A 122 -13.29 5.43 -9.78
C LEU A 122 -13.22 6.08 -8.39
N VAL A 123 -13.54 7.38 -8.28
CA VAL A 123 -13.53 8.10 -7.00
C VAL A 123 -14.52 7.48 -6.02
N LYS A 124 -15.77 7.21 -6.45
CA LYS A 124 -16.78 6.57 -5.59
C LYS A 124 -16.31 5.20 -5.09
N ALA A 125 -15.65 4.42 -5.94
CA ALA A 125 -15.12 3.12 -5.55
C ALA A 125 -13.98 3.25 -4.53
N ILE A 126 -13.08 4.21 -4.71
CA ILE A 126 -12.00 4.49 -3.76
C ILE A 126 -12.56 4.95 -2.41
N ASP A 127 -13.54 5.85 -2.41
CA ASP A 127 -14.19 6.32 -1.17
C ASP A 127 -14.87 5.17 -0.43
N GLU A 128 -15.53 4.28 -1.15
CA GLU A 128 -16.15 3.08 -0.61
C GLU A 128 -15.10 2.10 -0.06
N ASP A 129 -13.98 1.90 -0.76
CA ASP A 129 -12.88 1.05 -0.30
C ASP A 129 -12.30 1.57 1.03
N ILE A 130 -12.11 2.90 1.14
CA ILE A 130 -11.64 3.56 2.36
C ILE A 130 -12.67 3.43 3.48
N ARG A 131 -13.97 3.62 3.18
CA ARG A 131 -15.05 3.48 4.16
C ARG A 131 -15.07 2.05 4.73
N ILE A 132 -15.04 1.04 3.87
CA ILE A 132 -15.01 -0.37 4.27
C ILE A 132 -13.78 -0.66 5.12
N ALA A 133 -12.60 -0.19 4.71
CA ALA A 133 -11.37 -0.39 5.48
C ALA A 133 -11.49 0.22 6.89
N ARG A 134 -11.97 1.46 7.01
CA ARG A 134 -12.18 2.11 8.32
C ARG A 134 -13.15 1.35 9.22
N GLU A 135 -14.19 0.75 8.65
CA GLU A 135 -15.15 -0.08 9.41
C GLU A 135 -14.56 -1.41 9.87
N LYS A 136 -13.64 -1.99 9.09
CA LYS A 136 -13.04 -3.30 9.36
C LYS A 136 -11.77 -3.23 10.23
N LEU A 137 -11.08 -2.09 10.23
CA LEU A 137 -9.89 -1.89 11.04
C LEU A 137 -10.29 -1.61 12.50
N THR A 138 -9.86 -2.47 13.41
CA THR A 138 -10.20 -2.36 14.84
C THR A 138 -9.03 -1.83 15.66
N THR A 139 -9.33 -1.23 16.81
CA THR A 139 -8.31 -0.84 17.80
C THR A 139 -7.56 -2.06 18.34
N ASP A 140 -8.22 -3.20 18.48
CA ASP A 140 -7.59 -4.45 18.94
C ASP A 140 -6.57 -4.96 17.93
N ASP A 141 -6.89 -4.95 16.64
CA ASP A 141 -5.95 -5.28 15.58
C ASP A 141 -4.78 -4.29 15.54
N LEU A 142 -5.07 -2.99 15.67
CA LEU A 142 -4.02 -1.96 15.73
C LEU A 142 -3.03 -2.25 16.87
N ASN A 143 -3.53 -2.50 18.09
CA ASN A 143 -2.69 -2.80 19.24
C ASN A 143 -1.90 -4.10 19.04
N LYS A 144 -2.56 -5.15 18.52
CA LYS A 144 -1.93 -6.43 18.19
C LYS A 144 -0.78 -6.26 17.21
N TYR A 145 -0.98 -5.54 16.10
CA TYR A 145 0.04 -5.38 15.07
C TYR A 145 1.10 -4.35 15.43
N ALA A 146 0.79 -3.32 16.23
CA ALA A 146 1.79 -2.40 16.76
C ALA A 146 2.81 -3.12 17.68
N ALA A 147 2.36 -4.14 18.43
CA ALA A 147 3.22 -4.98 19.25
C ALA A 147 3.96 -6.08 18.45
N HIS A 148 3.62 -6.30 17.18
CA HIS A 148 4.18 -7.41 16.40
C HIS A 148 5.66 -7.17 16.04
N GLU A 149 6.51 -8.19 16.19
CA GLU A 149 7.97 -8.11 16.00
C GLU A 149 8.36 -7.55 14.62
N PHE A 150 7.57 -7.85 13.59
CA PHE A 150 7.76 -7.34 12.24
C PHE A 150 7.90 -5.81 12.19
N PHE A 151 7.02 -5.09 12.91
CA PHE A 151 7.05 -3.63 12.93
C PHE A 151 8.19 -3.10 13.81
N ASN A 152 8.59 -3.85 14.84
CA ASN A 152 9.64 -3.46 15.79
C ASN A 152 11.07 -3.84 15.35
N THR A 153 11.23 -4.64 14.30
CA THR A 153 12.55 -5.00 13.75
C THR A 153 13.24 -3.77 13.12
N PRO A 154 14.56 -3.57 13.28
CA PRO A 154 15.25 -2.45 12.66
C PRO A 154 15.08 -2.41 11.14
N ILE A 155 15.00 -1.21 10.58
CA ILE A 155 15.01 -1.00 9.13
C ILE A 155 16.44 -1.27 8.62
N PRO A 156 16.63 -1.96 7.48
CA PRO A 156 17.95 -2.19 6.92
C PRO A 156 18.77 -0.90 6.77
N SER A 157 20.05 -0.93 7.13
CA SER A 157 20.96 0.22 7.02
C SER A 157 21.19 0.62 5.56
N GLY A 158 21.14 1.92 5.27
CA GLY A 158 21.16 2.48 3.90
C GLY A 158 19.83 3.03 3.40
N SER A 159 18.79 2.95 4.23
CA SER A 159 17.41 3.39 3.96
C SER A 159 17.13 4.86 4.27
N GLN A 160 18.15 5.74 4.30
CA GLN A 160 17.86 7.15 4.55
C GLN A 160 16.97 7.69 3.42
N PRO A 161 15.86 8.36 3.75
CA PRO A 161 15.16 9.15 2.76
C PRO A 161 16.16 10.16 2.17
N PRO A 162 16.07 10.49 0.87
CA PRO A 162 16.87 11.57 0.33
C PRO A 162 16.63 12.80 1.19
N GLN A 163 17.70 13.40 1.72
CA GLN A 163 17.57 14.68 2.42
C GLN A 163 16.90 15.65 1.45
N HIS A 164 15.77 16.22 1.84
CA HIS A 164 15.18 17.35 1.13
C HIS A 164 16.22 18.47 1.17
N HIS A 165 16.99 18.60 0.09
CA HIS A 165 17.75 19.81 -0.15
C HIS A 165 16.71 20.90 -0.36
N ASP A 166 16.61 21.80 0.62
CA ASP A 166 15.99 23.11 0.46
C ASP A 166 16.54 23.75 -0.82
N VAL A 167 15.78 23.72 -1.90
CA VAL A 167 16.05 24.56 -3.07
C VAL A 167 15.42 25.92 -2.78
N ASN A 168 16.00 26.62 -1.81
CA ASN A 168 15.93 28.08 -1.78
C ASN A 168 16.76 28.59 -2.96
N GLY A 169 16.12 28.69 -4.12
CA GLY A 169 16.73 29.13 -5.36
C GLY A 169 15.75 29.94 -6.18
N LYS A 170 15.64 31.24 -5.84
CA LYS A 170 15.20 32.31 -6.74
C LYS A 170 15.58 32.00 -8.20
N LEU A 171 14.60 32.08 -9.10
CA LEU A 171 14.50 33.05 -10.20
C LEU A 171 13.09 32.98 -10.82
#